data_AF-A0A9D2JUH6-F1
#
_entry.id   AF-A0A9D2JUH6-F1
#
_cell.length_a   1.000
_cell.length_b   1.000
_cell.length_c   1.000
_cell.angle_alpha   90.00
_cell.angle_beta   90.00
_cell.angle_gamma   90.00
#
_symmetry.space_group_name_H-M   'P 1'
#
loop_
_entity.id
_entity.type
_entity.pdbx_description
1 polymer ?
#
loop_
_entity_poly.entity_id
_entity_poly.type
_entity_poly.pdbx_seq_one_letter_code
_entity_poly.pdbx_strand_id
1 'polypeptide(L)'
;MEHFNTITKLLGMKDQNITINDIVDCQTHKEIIASLDYDVPNCPACGTKMGKYDFQKASKIPYLDCVSFKCRILLKKRRFRCSNCRKMQVAETSLIKKNHQIPTILNQKIAQKLIKKTSMTKIAEELSVSTSTVIRMLNEFQFKTNLNHLPTVLSWDEYSFKKGKMSFIAQDFDNKNIIAILDGRTQAVVRNHFLRYHRKVRKRVQFITMDMYSPY
;
A
#
# COMPACT_ATOMS: atom_id res chain seq x y z
N MET A 1 13.71 -31.33 -1.67
CA MET A 1 13.87 -29.96 -1.10
C MET A 1 14.14 -28.91 -2.18
N GLU A 2 14.92 -29.21 -3.23
CA GLU A 2 15.26 -28.22 -4.28
C GLU A 2 14.05 -27.63 -5.03
N HIS A 3 13.04 -28.45 -5.38
CA HIS A 3 11.84 -27.95 -6.09
C HIS A 3 11.10 -26.84 -5.32
N PHE A 4 10.95 -26.97 -3.99
CA PHE A 4 10.25 -25.98 -3.18
C PHE A 4 11.06 -24.70 -2.98
N ASN A 5 12.39 -24.78 -2.98
CA ASN A 5 13.26 -23.59 -3.00
C ASN A 5 13.13 -22.80 -4.31
N THR A 6 12.86 -23.48 -5.42
CA THR A 6 12.55 -22.82 -6.70
C THR A 6 11.16 -22.16 -6.66
N ILE A 7 10.18 -22.81 -6.02
CA ILE A 7 8.82 -22.26 -5.88
C ILE A 7 8.80 -21.01 -4.98
N THR A 8 9.50 -21.01 -3.85
CA THR A 8 9.58 -19.81 -2.98
C THR A 8 10.21 -18.61 -3.70
N LYS A 9 11.24 -18.86 -4.52
CA LYS A 9 11.85 -17.85 -5.40
C LYS A 9 10.87 -17.36 -6.48
N LEU A 10 10.16 -18.26 -7.15
CA LEU A 10 9.15 -17.92 -8.17
C LEU A 10 8.02 -17.05 -7.58
N LEU A 11 7.57 -17.39 -6.37
CA LEU A 11 6.54 -16.63 -5.66
C LEU A 11 7.06 -15.30 -5.10
N GLY A 12 8.36 -15.01 -5.18
CA GLY A 12 8.96 -13.78 -4.65
C GLY A 12 9.00 -13.73 -3.13
N MET A 13 8.96 -14.89 -2.45
CA MET A 13 9.11 -14.95 -1.00
C MET A 13 10.59 -14.74 -0.64
N LYS A 14 10.88 -13.62 0.01
CA LYS A 14 12.25 -13.27 0.42
C LYS A 14 12.73 -14.00 1.68
N ASP A 15 11.79 -14.47 2.50
CA ASP A 15 12.09 -15.11 3.78
C ASP A 15 12.43 -16.59 3.58
N GLN A 16 13.70 -16.93 3.82
CA GLN A 16 14.23 -18.28 3.64
C GLN A 16 13.69 -19.28 4.67
N ASN A 17 13.10 -18.79 5.77
CA ASN A 17 12.55 -19.63 6.84
C ASN A 17 11.11 -20.09 6.58
N ILE A 18 10.53 -19.69 5.44
CA ILE A 18 9.24 -20.20 4.98
C ILE A 18 9.49 -21.50 4.21
N THR A 19 9.01 -22.60 4.76
CA THR A 19 9.00 -23.91 4.08
C THR A 19 7.62 -24.16 3.50
N ILE A 20 7.55 -24.44 2.19
CA ILE A 20 6.33 -24.91 1.53
C ILE A 20 6.26 -26.43 1.75
N ASN A 21 5.17 -26.86 2.37
CA ASN A 21 4.94 -28.27 2.71
C ASN A 21 4.14 -28.97 1.61
N ASP A 22 3.13 -28.29 1.04
CA ASP A 22 2.25 -28.85 0.02
C ASP A 22 1.51 -27.76 -0.77
N ILE A 23 0.97 -28.13 -1.93
CA ILE A 23 0.10 -27.28 -2.76
C ILE A 23 -1.14 -28.09 -3.14
N VAL A 24 -2.30 -27.65 -2.67
CA VAL A 24 -3.59 -28.30 -2.91
C VAL A 24 -4.37 -27.52 -3.96
N ASP A 25 -4.91 -28.23 -4.96
CA ASP A 25 -5.85 -27.66 -5.92
C ASP A 25 -7.29 -27.89 -5.44
N CYS A 26 -8.00 -26.81 -5.13
CA CYS A 26 -9.38 -26.85 -4.66
C CYS A 26 -10.40 -26.59 -5.79
N GLN A 27 -10.00 -26.74 -7.07
CA GLN A 27 -10.77 -26.46 -8.31
C GLN A 27 -11.09 -24.97 -8.53
N THR A 28 -11.45 -24.27 -7.48
CA THR A 28 -11.78 -22.83 -7.48
C THR A 28 -10.57 -21.94 -7.18
N HIS A 29 -9.61 -22.48 -6.44
CA HIS A 29 -8.40 -21.78 -6.01
C HIS A 29 -7.32 -22.80 -5.62
N LYS A 30 -6.07 -22.35 -5.54
CA LYS A 30 -4.94 -23.15 -5.06
C LYS A 30 -4.56 -22.71 -3.65
N GLU A 31 -4.33 -23.67 -2.77
CA GLU A 31 -3.86 -23.44 -1.40
C GLU A 31 -2.40 -23.88 -1.25
N ILE A 32 -1.53 -22.95 -0.91
CA ILE A 32 -0.11 -23.20 -0.64
C ILE A 32 0.05 -23.38 0.86
N ILE A 33 0.31 -24.59 1.30
CA ILE A 33 0.49 -24.93 2.70
C ILE A 33 1.94 -24.65 3.09
N ALA A 34 2.16 -23.72 4.00
CA ALA A 34 3.49 -23.30 4.41
C ALA A 34 3.64 -23.19 5.92
N SER A 35 4.86 -23.41 6.40
CA SER A 35 5.24 -23.19 7.80
C SER A 35 6.42 -22.24 7.90
N LEU A 36 6.35 -21.34 8.87
CA LEU A 36 7.40 -20.41 9.25
C LEU A 36 8.00 -20.88 10.57
N ASP A 37 9.26 -21.30 10.54
CA ASP A 37 10.00 -21.73 11.73
C ASP A 37 11.37 -21.07 11.78
N TYR A 38 11.76 -20.57 12.94
CA TYR A 38 13.04 -19.90 13.15
C TYR A 38 13.81 -20.61 14.26
N ASP A 39 15.10 -20.32 14.33
CA ASP A 39 15.88 -20.61 15.52
C ASP A 39 15.34 -19.87 16.73
N VAL A 40 15.58 -20.48 17.89
CA VAL A 40 15.01 -20.05 19.16
C VAL A 40 15.53 -18.66 19.53
N PRO A 41 14.66 -17.64 19.64
CA PRO A 41 15.06 -16.29 20.01
C PRO A 41 15.26 -16.15 21.52
N ASN A 42 15.89 -15.05 21.92
CA ASN A 42 15.93 -14.60 23.32
C ASN A 42 14.63 -13.87 23.67
N CYS A 43 14.17 -14.05 24.91
CA CYS A 43 12.93 -13.43 25.36
C CYS A 43 13.08 -11.89 25.45
N PRO A 44 12.21 -11.11 24.80
CA PRO A 44 12.29 -9.65 24.83
C PRO A 44 12.04 -9.03 26.21
N ALA A 45 11.51 -9.80 27.17
CA ALA A 45 11.20 -9.30 28.51
C ALA A 45 12.26 -9.63 29.57
N CYS A 46 13.01 -10.72 29.41
CA CYS A 46 13.96 -11.18 30.45
C CYS A 46 15.30 -11.68 29.89
N GLY A 47 15.51 -11.63 28.57
CA GLY A 47 16.76 -12.03 27.92
C GLY A 47 17.01 -13.54 27.85
N THR A 48 16.30 -14.37 28.63
CA THR A 48 16.48 -15.82 28.63
C THR A 48 16.11 -16.46 27.29
N LYS A 49 16.87 -17.47 26.86
CA LYS A 49 16.58 -18.26 25.66
C LYS A 49 15.19 -18.89 25.78
N MET A 50 14.38 -18.76 24.73
CA MET A 50 13.03 -19.32 24.70
C MET A 50 13.06 -20.83 24.39
N GLY A 51 11.92 -21.48 24.31
CA GLY A 51 11.78 -22.83 23.76
C GLY A 51 10.80 -22.83 22.58
N LYS A 52 11.00 -23.73 21.62
CA LYS A 52 9.98 -24.00 20.59
C LYS A 52 8.76 -24.60 21.28
N TYR A 53 7.60 -24.01 21.03
CA TYR A 53 6.32 -24.52 21.49
C TYR A 53 5.62 -25.16 20.28
N ASP A 54 4.34 -24.86 20.07
CA ASP A 54 3.58 -25.33 18.92
C ASP A 54 3.54 -24.30 17.77
N PHE A 55 2.73 -24.60 16.75
CA PHE A 55 2.38 -23.66 15.69
C PHE A 55 1.04 -23.00 15.98
N GLN A 56 0.89 -21.75 15.55
CA GLN A 56 -0.41 -21.10 15.48
C GLN A 56 -1.31 -21.77 14.43
N LYS A 57 -2.64 -21.65 14.63
CA LYS A 57 -3.62 -21.90 13.57
C LYS A 57 -3.21 -21.18 12.29
N ALA A 58 -3.28 -21.89 11.16
CA ALA A 58 -2.85 -21.36 9.87
C ALA A 58 -3.60 -20.07 9.53
N SER A 59 -2.86 -19.02 9.19
CA SER A 59 -3.42 -17.78 8.69
C SER A 59 -3.72 -17.94 7.21
N LYS A 60 -4.94 -17.59 6.78
CA LYS A 60 -5.34 -17.58 5.36
C LYS A 60 -4.93 -16.25 4.74
N ILE A 61 -3.94 -16.29 3.87
CA ILE A 61 -3.32 -15.09 3.29
C ILE A 61 -3.63 -15.07 1.80
N PRO A 62 -4.35 -14.05 1.28
CA PRO A 62 -4.52 -13.91 -0.16
C PRO A 62 -3.17 -13.65 -0.84
N TYR A 63 -2.96 -14.25 -2.00
CA TYR A 63 -1.75 -14.10 -2.79
C TYR A 63 -2.05 -13.77 -4.25
N LEU A 64 -1.00 -13.53 -5.04
CA LEU A 64 -1.13 -13.32 -6.48
C LEU A 64 -1.62 -14.61 -7.15
N ASP A 65 -2.47 -14.46 -8.15
CA ASP A 65 -3.00 -15.59 -8.93
C ASP A 65 -1.88 -16.41 -9.59
N CYS A 66 -2.08 -17.72 -9.67
CA CYS A 66 -1.18 -18.66 -10.32
C CYS A 66 -1.96 -19.37 -11.43
N VAL A 67 -1.52 -19.21 -12.68
CA VAL A 67 -2.16 -19.82 -13.86
C VAL A 67 -3.66 -19.52 -13.92
N SER A 68 -4.03 -18.24 -13.69
CA SER A 68 -5.43 -17.77 -13.65
C SER A 68 -6.30 -18.35 -12.54
N PHE A 69 -5.74 -19.11 -11.60
CA PHE A 69 -6.42 -19.53 -10.38
C PHE A 69 -6.06 -18.62 -9.21
N LYS A 70 -7.09 -18.26 -8.43
CA LYS A 70 -6.92 -17.55 -7.16
C LYS A 70 -6.00 -18.36 -6.27
N CYS A 71 -5.08 -17.70 -5.58
CA CYS A 71 -4.12 -18.37 -4.70
C CYS A 71 -4.18 -17.83 -3.28
N ARG A 72 -4.04 -18.73 -2.32
CA ARG A 72 -3.95 -18.40 -0.89
C ARG A 72 -2.83 -19.18 -0.24
N ILE A 73 -2.12 -18.53 0.67
CA ILE A 73 -1.10 -19.18 1.49
C ILE A 73 -1.73 -19.49 2.84
N LEU A 74 -1.68 -20.76 3.24
CA LEU A 74 -2.01 -21.22 4.58
C LEU A 74 -0.73 -21.26 5.41
N LEU A 75 -0.41 -20.14 6.07
CA LEU A 75 0.84 -20.02 6.81
C LEU A 75 0.66 -20.37 8.28
N LYS A 76 1.32 -21.44 8.73
CA LYS A 76 1.49 -21.77 10.16
C LYS A 76 2.73 -21.07 10.69
N LYS A 77 2.60 -20.26 11.75
CA LYS A 77 3.73 -19.54 12.38
C LYS A 77 4.14 -20.23 13.67
N ARG A 78 5.45 -20.48 13.85
CA ARG A 78 5.98 -21.05 15.09
C ARG A 78 5.72 -20.10 16.27
N ARG A 79 5.32 -20.67 17.41
CA ARG A 79 5.29 -19.97 18.70
C ARG A 79 6.48 -20.39 19.56
N PHE A 80 7.05 -19.43 20.26
CA PHE A 80 8.12 -19.61 21.23
C PHE A 80 7.60 -19.24 22.61
N ARG A 81 7.96 -20.04 23.62
CA ARG A 81 7.60 -19.81 25.02
C ARG A 81 8.85 -19.60 25.86
N CYS A 82 8.89 -18.53 26.66
CA CYS A 82 9.98 -18.32 27.60
C CYS A 82 9.85 -19.27 28.80
N SER A 83 10.93 -19.95 29.19
CA SER A 83 10.96 -20.83 30.37
C SER A 83 10.83 -20.04 31.69
N ASN A 84 11.44 -18.86 31.76
CA ASN A 84 11.47 -18.02 32.96
C ASN A 84 10.14 -17.25 33.16
N CYS A 85 9.81 -16.32 32.24
CA CYS A 85 8.65 -15.42 32.40
C CYS A 85 7.36 -15.92 31.73
N ARG A 86 7.37 -17.10 31.11
CA ARG A 86 6.22 -17.73 30.40
C ARG A 86 5.62 -16.92 29.24
N LYS A 87 6.19 -15.76 28.87
CA LYS A 87 5.71 -14.95 27.74
C LYS A 87 5.87 -15.70 26.41
N MET A 88 4.93 -15.46 25.52
CA MET A 88 4.89 -16.05 24.18
C MET A 88 5.36 -15.05 23.12
N GLN A 89 6.10 -15.55 22.14
CA GLN A 89 6.47 -14.82 20.93
C GLN A 89 6.09 -15.64 19.71
N VAL A 90 5.68 -14.99 18.63
CA VAL A 90 5.32 -15.64 17.36
C VAL A 90 6.37 -15.27 16.34
N ALA A 91 6.77 -16.22 15.49
CA ALA A 91 7.63 -15.97 14.35
C ALA A 91 7.04 -14.88 13.44
N GLU A 92 7.86 -13.89 13.10
CA GLU A 92 7.50 -12.79 12.19
C GLU A 92 8.18 -12.99 10.84
N THR A 93 7.60 -12.48 9.76
CA THR A 93 8.14 -12.64 8.41
C THR A 93 8.00 -11.34 7.62
N SER A 94 8.91 -11.09 6.69
CA SER A 94 8.83 -9.93 5.79
C SER A 94 7.67 -10.02 4.79
N LEU A 95 7.11 -11.21 4.57
CA LEU A 95 5.98 -11.40 3.66
C LEU A 95 4.76 -10.55 4.09
N ILE A 96 4.51 -10.50 5.41
CA ILE A 96 3.33 -9.87 5.99
C ILE A 96 3.68 -9.23 7.32
N LYS A 97 3.31 -7.96 7.48
CA LYS A 97 3.49 -7.22 8.73
C LYS A 97 2.73 -7.88 9.90
N LYS A 98 3.26 -7.73 11.11
CA LYS A 98 2.61 -8.19 12.35
C LYS A 98 1.17 -7.65 12.44
N ASN A 99 0.22 -8.51 12.79
CA ASN A 99 -1.22 -8.19 12.87
C ASN A 99 -1.90 -7.81 11.54
N HIS A 100 -1.23 -8.02 10.40
CA HIS A 100 -1.83 -7.91 9.08
C HIS A 100 -2.03 -9.29 8.45
N GLN A 101 -2.96 -9.37 7.49
CA GLN A 101 -3.21 -10.57 6.67
C GLN A 101 -2.86 -10.36 5.19
N ILE A 102 -2.67 -9.11 4.77
CA ILE A 102 -2.44 -8.75 3.36
C ILE A 102 -0.94 -8.60 3.14
N PRO A 103 -0.34 -9.39 2.22
CA PRO A 103 1.06 -9.30 1.90
C PRO A 103 1.45 -7.96 1.26
N THR A 104 2.71 -7.57 1.45
CA THR A 104 3.23 -6.33 0.87
C THR A 104 3.19 -6.34 -0.66
N ILE A 105 3.41 -7.50 -1.29
CA ILE A 105 3.31 -7.66 -2.75
C ILE A 105 1.90 -7.42 -3.28
N LEU A 106 0.86 -7.80 -2.52
CA LEU A 106 -0.53 -7.50 -2.89
C LEU A 106 -0.81 -6.02 -2.82
N ASN A 107 -0.33 -5.33 -1.78
CA ASN A 107 -0.43 -3.88 -1.71
C ASN A 107 0.22 -3.22 -2.93
N GLN A 108 1.44 -3.63 -3.28
CA GLN A 108 2.11 -3.12 -4.49
C GLN A 108 1.28 -3.36 -5.77
N LYS A 109 0.63 -4.52 -5.88
CA LYS A 109 -0.23 -4.82 -7.04
C LYS A 109 -1.51 -3.97 -7.06
N ILE A 110 -2.13 -3.74 -5.89
CA ILE A 110 -3.27 -2.82 -5.75
C ILE A 110 -2.85 -1.41 -6.22
N ALA A 111 -1.71 -0.90 -5.75
CA ALA A 111 -1.16 0.39 -6.19
C ALA A 111 -1.03 0.48 -7.72
N GLN A 112 -0.40 -0.53 -8.34
CA GLN A 112 -0.22 -0.58 -9.78
C GLN A 112 -1.55 -0.55 -10.55
N LYS A 113 -2.57 -1.28 -10.07
CA LYS A 113 -3.89 -1.32 -10.72
C LYS A 113 -4.68 -0.01 -10.52
N LEU A 114 -4.55 0.62 -9.36
CA LEU A 114 -5.12 1.95 -9.11
C LEU A 114 -4.51 3.00 -10.06
N ILE A 115 -3.19 2.97 -10.28
CA ILE A 115 -2.52 3.85 -11.25
C ILE A 115 -3.05 3.63 -12.67
N LYS A 116 -3.32 2.37 -13.05
CA LYS A 116 -3.92 2.00 -14.34
C LYS A 116 -5.43 2.29 -14.43
N LYS A 117 -6.01 3.02 -13.47
CA LYS A 117 -7.44 3.41 -13.44
C LYS A 117 -8.40 2.21 -13.51
N THR A 118 -8.00 1.05 -12.99
CA THR A 118 -8.90 -0.11 -12.90
C THR A 118 -9.95 0.14 -11.81
N SER A 119 -11.20 -0.28 -12.03
CA SER A 119 -12.27 -0.13 -11.03
C SER A 119 -11.88 -0.81 -9.70
N MET A 120 -12.16 -0.17 -8.58
CA MET A 120 -11.88 -0.70 -7.24
C MET A 120 -12.58 -2.04 -6.97
N THR A 121 -13.78 -2.24 -7.52
CA THR A 121 -14.51 -3.52 -7.42
C THR A 121 -13.80 -4.63 -8.16
N LYS A 122 -13.31 -4.34 -9.37
CA LYS A 122 -12.54 -5.29 -10.19
C LYS A 122 -11.20 -5.62 -9.55
N ILE A 123 -10.50 -4.64 -8.97
CA ILE A 123 -9.25 -4.87 -8.23
C ILE A 123 -9.49 -5.80 -7.04
N ALA A 124 -10.56 -5.56 -6.28
CA ALA A 124 -10.93 -6.37 -5.13
C ALA A 124 -11.22 -7.83 -5.52
N GLU A 125 -11.98 -8.03 -6.60
CA GLU A 125 -12.32 -9.35 -7.12
C GLU A 125 -11.09 -10.13 -7.61
N GLU A 126 -10.24 -9.49 -8.42
CA GLU A 126 -9.03 -10.10 -8.99
C GLU A 126 -8.02 -10.45 -7.90
N LEU A 127 -7.80 -9.57 -6.92
CA LEU A 127 -6.80 -9.79 -5.87
C LEU A 127 -7.35 -10.50 -4.64
N SER A 128 -8.61 -10.95 -4.67
CA SER A 128 -9.28 -11.63 -3.55
C SER A 128 -9.22 -10.85 -2.24
N VAL A 129 -9.39 -9.53 -2.31
CA VAL A 129 -9.44 -8.61 -1.15
C VAL A 129 -10.78 -7.89 -1.10
N SER A 130 -11.10 -7.24 0.03
CA SER A 130 -12.29 -6.41 0.11
C SER A 130 -12.12 -5.09 -0.66
N THR A 131 -13.21 -4.53 -1.18
CA THR A 131 -13.23 -3.16 -1.74
C THR A 131 -12.78 -2.12 -0.72
N SER A 132 -13.16 -2.30 0.56
CA SER A 132 -12.72 -1.44 1.66
C SER A 132 -11.20 -1.43 1.86
N THR A 133 -10.53 -2.55 1.59
CA THR A 133 -9.06 -2.63 1.61
C THR A 133 -8.47 -1.76 0.51
N VAL A 134 -9.01 -1.85 -0.71
CA VAL A 134 -8.57 -1.05 -1.86
C VAL A 134 -8.76 0.43 -1.59
N ILE A 135 -9.91 0.82 -1.01
CA ILE A 135 -10.19 2.21 -0.63
C ILE A 135 -9.21 2.70 0.45
N ARG A 136 -8.97 1.90 1.50
CA ARG A 136 -8.00 2.27 2.55
C ARG A 136 -6.62 2.50 1.96
N MET A 137 -6.20 1.62 1.04
CA MET A 137 -4.93 1.77 0.36
C MET A 137 -4.90 2.99 -0.57
N LEU A 138 -5.99 3.29 -1.28
CA LEU A 138 -6.12 4.51 -2.07
C LEU A 138 -5.93 5.76 -1.19
N ASN A 139 -6.53 5.76 0.01
CA ASN A 139 -6.43 6.87 0.96
C ASN A 139 -5.03 7.03 1.58
N GLU A 140 -4.16 6.01 1.50
CA GLU A 140 -2.76 6.14 1.88
C GLU A 140 -1.97 7.00 0.87
N PHE A 141 -2.43 7.09 -0.39
CA PHE A 141 -1.85 7.99 -1.38
C PHE A 141 -2.28 9.42 -1.08
N GLN A 142 -1.45 10.13 -0.31
CA GLN A 142 -1.64 11.55 -0.06
C GLN A 142 -0.83 12.38 -1.06
N PHE A 143 -1.52 13.23 -1.81
CA PHE A 143 -0.87 14.31 -2.53
C PHE A 143 -0.45 15.38 -1.51
N LYS A 144 0.84 15.43 -1.17
CA LYS A 144 1.39 16.45 -0.26
C LYS A 144 1.80 17.67 -1.05
N THR A 145 1.10 18.78 -0.86
CA THR A 145 1.49 20.07 -1.42
C THR A 145 2.79 20.55 -0.77
N ASN A 146 3.82 20.80 -1.57
CA ASN A 146 5.07 21.38 -1.08
C ASN A 146 4.92 22.90 -0.91
N LEU A 147 4.64 23.34 0.32
CA LEU A 147 4.44 24.76 0.64
C LEU A 147 5.72 25.62 0.59
N ASN A 148 6.89 25.00 0.36
CA ASN A 148 8.17 25.68 0.30
C ASN A 148 8.59 26.02 -1.14
N HIS A 149 7.85 25.53 -2.15
CA HIS A 149 8.20 25.71 -3.55
C HIS A 149 6.98 26.14 -4.39
N LEU A 150 7.18 27.15 -5.25
CA LEU A 150 6.27 27.51 -6.34
C LEU A 150 7.15 27.81 -7.56
N PRO A 151 6.73 27.41 -8.78
CA PRO A 151 7.45 27.70 -10.01
C PRO A 151 7.39 29.19 -10.36
N THR A 152 8.20 29.61 -11.33
CA THR A 152 8.20 30.98 -11.86
C THR A 152 6.97 31.27 -12.71
N VAL A 153 6.49 30.27 -13.46
CA VAL A 153 5.28 30.35 -14.28
C VAL A 153 4.28 29.31 -13.79
N LEU A 154 3.11 29.77 -13.35
CA LEU A 154 2.00 28.90 -12.95
C LEU A 154 0.94 28.88 -14.05
N SER A 155 0.37 27.71 -14.31
CA SER A 155 -0.86 27.59 -15.08
C SER A 155 -2.01 27.28 -14.15
N TRP A 156 -3.06 28.09 -14.23
CA TRP A 156 -4.33 27.91 -13.54
C TRP A 156 -5.37 27.47 -14.55
N ASP A 157 -6.10 26.41 -14.21
CA ASP A 157 -7.13 25.85 -15.07
C ASP A 157 -8.27 25.26 -14.23
N GLU A 158 -9.38 24.95 -14.89
CA GLU A 158 -10.58 24.42 -14.28
C GLU A 158 -11.00 23.12 -14.96
N TYR A 159 -11.45 22.15 -14.16
CA TYR A 159 -11.97 20.91 -14.71
C TYR A 159 -13.24 20.46 -14.00
N SER A 160 -14.14 19.86 -14.76
CA SER A 160 -15.39 19.30 -14.24
C SER A 160 -15.16 17.85 -13.80
N PHE A 161 -15.21 17.59 -12.50
CA PHE A 161 -15.06 16.23 -11.95
C PHE A 161 -16.39 15.60 -11.53
N LYS A 162 -17.29 16.41 -10.95
CA LYS A 162 -18.65 15.99 -10.57
C LYS A 162 -19.63 16.79 -11.42
N LYS A 163 -20.74 16.16 -11.83
CA LYS A 163 -21.77 16.81 -12.66
C LYS A 163 -22.18 18.15 -12.02
N GLY A 164 -21.87 19.25 -12.70
CA GLY A 164 -22.19 20.63 -12.26
C GLY A 164 -21.22 21.27 -11.26
N LYS A 165 -20.09 20.63 -10.89
CA LYS A 165 -19.08 21.21 -9.99
C LYS A 165 -17.70 21.23 -10.64
N MET A 166 -17.19 22.45 -10.84
CA MET A 166 -15.84 22.72 -11.32
C MET A 166 -14.84 22.68 -10.15
N SER A 167 -13.69 22.07 -10.39
CA SER A 167 -12.53 22.03 -9.49
C SER A 167 -11.40 22.84 -10.11
N PHE A 168 -10.55 23.41 -9.26
CA PHE A 168 -9.38 24.18 -9.69
C PHE A 168 -8.14 23.29 -9.72
N ILE A 169 -7.32 23.45 -10.75
CA ILE A 169 -6.00 22.84 -10.84
C ILE A 169 -4.95 23.92 -11.10
N ALA A 170 -3.84 23.82 -10.36
CA ALA A 170 -2.64 24.60 -10.64
C ALA A 170 -1.49 23.66 -10.97
N GLN A 171 -0.73 23.99 -12.01
CA GLN A 171 0.44 23.24 -12.43
C GLN A 171 1.59 24.18 -12.80
N ASP A 172 2.81 23.64 -12.77
CA ASP A 172 3.98 24.26 -13.38
C ASP A 172 3.77 24.32 -14.89
N PHE A 173 3.90 25.51 -15.48
CA PHE A 173 3.68 25.71 -16.91
C PHE A 173 4.71 24.96 -17.75
N ASP A 174 5.97 24.92 -17.33
CA ASP A 174 7.07 24.36 -18.12
C ASP A 174 7.04 22.83 -18.08
N ASN A 175 6.96 22.26 -16.87
CA ASN A 175 7.08 20.81 -16.67
C ASN A 175 5.73 20.09 -16.54
N LYS A 176 4.61 20.82 -16.49
CA LYS A 176 3.25 20.28 -16.26
C LYS A 176 3.09 19.52 -14.95
N ASN A 177 3.97 19.79 -13.98
CA ASN A 177 3.89 19.19 -12.65
C ASN A 177 2.71 19.79 -11.89
N ILE A 178 1.81 18.94 -11.40
CA ILE A 178 0.66 19.39 -10.60
C ILE A 178 1.18 20.00 -9.29
N ILE A 179 0.77 21.23 -9.01
CA ILE A 179 1.09 21.97 -7.79
C ILE A 179 -0.06 21.85 -6.79
N ALA A 180 -1.30 22.00 -7.26
CA ALA A 180 -2.48 21.95 -6.42
C ALA A 180 -3.71 21.45 -7.17
N ILE A 181 -4.57 20.73 -6.46
CA ILE A 181 -5.92 20.35 -6.88
C ILE A 181 -6.86 20.76 -5.75
N LEU A 182 -7.87 21.58 -6.03
CA LEU A 182 -8.81 22.11 -5.04
C LEU A 182 -10.25 21.75 -5.38
N ASP A 183 -11.00 21.33 -4.36
CA ASP A 183 -12.43 21.00 -4.47
C ASP A 183 -13.25 22.30 -4.46
N GLY A 184 -13.22 23.01 -5.59
CA GLY A 184 -13.86 24.31 -5.81
C GLY A 184 -12.94 25.32 -6.50
N ARG A 185 -13.56 26.27 -7.21
CA ARG A 185 -12.88 27.28 -8.04
C ARG A 185 -13.14 28.73 -7.62
N THR A 186 -13.75 28.96 -6.46
CA THR A 186 -14.05 30.33 -6.02
C THR A 186 -12.78 31.06 -5.61
N GLN A 187 -12.77 32.38 -5.77
CA GLN A 187 -11.63 33.22 -5.37
C GLN A 187 -11.18 32.95 -3.93
N ALA A 188 -12.13 32.79 -3.01
CA ALA A 188 -11.85 32.51 -1.61
C ALA A 188 -11.08 31.20 -1.43
N VAL A 189 -11.47 30.13 -2.13
CA VAL A 189 -10.81 28.82 -2.05
C VAL A 189 -9.38 28.90 -2.58
N VAL A 190 -9.20 29.49 -3.78
CA VAL A 190 -7.89 29.62 -4.43
C VAL A 190 -6.97 30.52 -3.61
N ARG A 191 -7.46 31.70 -3.18
CA ARG A 191 -6.72 32.64 -2.33
C ARG A 191 -6.28 31.99 -1.02
N ASN A 192 -7.19 31.32 -0.31
CA ASN A 192 -6.88 30.68 0.97
C ASN A 192 -5.83 29.58 0.81
N HIS A 193 -5.85 28.83 -0.31
CA HIS A 193 -4.81 27.86 -0.60
C HIS A 193 -3.44 28.52 -0.79
N PHE A 194 -3.31 29.50 -1.68
CA PHE A 194 -2.02 30.13 -1.96
C PHE A 194 -1.50 31.00 -0.81
N LEU A 195 -2.37 31.52 0.06
CA LEU A 195 -1.93 32.24 1.27
C LEU A 195 -1.20 31.36 2.29
N ARG A 196 -1.31 30.03 2.21
CA ARG A 196 -0.51 29.10 3.03
C ARG A 196 0.98 29.14 2.69
N TYR A 197 1.34 29.59 1.49
CA TYR A 197 2.73 29.75 1.08
C TYR A 197 3.31 31.03 1.68
N HIS A 198 4.52 30.93 2.23
CA HIS A 198 5.23 32.09 2.75
C HIS A 198 5.38 33.17 1.67
N ARG A 199 5.32 34.46 2.06
CA ARG A 199 5.36 35.58 1.10
C ARG A 199 6.57 35.52 0.16
N LYS A 200 7.73 35.09 0.67
CA LYS A 200 8.96 34.89 -0.15
C LYS A 200 8.76 33.85 -1.26
N VAL A 201 8.01 32.78 -1.00
CA VAL A 201 7.71 31.74 -1.99
C VAL A 201 6.78 32.27 -3.07
N ARG A 202 5.72 32.99 -2.67
CA ARG A 202 4.75 33.58 -3.61
C ARG A 202 5.38 34.61 -4.54
N LYS A 203 6.32 35.42 -4.05
CA LYS A 203 7.06 36.41 -4.85
C LYS A 203 7.94 35.80 -5.95
N ARG A 204 8.18 34.49 -5.95
CA ARG A 204 8.93 33.81 -7.03
C ARG A 204 8.09 33.59 -8.28
N VAL A 205 6.77 33.50 -8.13
CA VAL A 205 5.85 33.43 -9.26
C VAL A 205 5.89 34.78 -9.97
N GLN A 206 6.28 34.77 -11.24
CA GLN A 206 6.37 35.96 -12.09
C GLN A 206 5.15 36.05 -13.02
N PHE A 207 4.69 34.91 -13.54
CA PHE A 207 3.60 34.84 -14.49
C PHE A 207 2.58 33.78 -14.08
N ILE A 208 1.30 34.08 -14.33
CA ILE A 208 0.22 33.12 -14.19
C ILE A 208 -0.53 33.10 -15.52
N THR A 209 -0.63 31.92 -16.14
CA THR A 209 -1.46 31.68 -17.31
C THR A 209 -2.81 31.16 -16.85
N MET A 210 -3.89 31.82 -17.26
CA MET A 210 -5.26 31.43 -16.90
C MET A 210 -6.23 31.87 -18.00
N ASP A 211 -7.35 31.17 -18.11
CA ASP A 211 -8.49 31.65 -18.90
C ASP A 211 -9.18 32.83 -18.21
N MET A 212 -9.89 33.65 -18.99
CA MET A 212 -10.63 34.79 -18.48
C MET A 212 -11.86 34.35 -17.68
N TYR A 213 -11.66 34.02 -16.41
CA TYR A 213 -12.72 33.78 -15.43
C TYR A 213 -12.72 34.90 -14.38
N SER A 214 -13.82 35.65 -14.32
CA SER A 214 -13.93 36.88 -13.51
C SER A 214 -13.54 36.74 -12.02
N PRO A 215 -13.72 35.60 -11.34
CA PRO A 215 -13.27 35.42 -9.96
C PRO A 215 -11.76 35.29 -9.71
N TYR A 216 -10.90 35.16 -10.72
CA TYR A 216 -9.45 35.07 -10.52
C TYR A 216 -8.77 36.42 -10.37
#